data_AF-A0A3Q0RDR1-F1
#
_entry.id   AF-A0A3Q0RDR1-F1
#
_cell.length_a   1.000
_cell.length_b   1.000
_cell.length_c   1.000
_cell.angle_alpha   90.00
_cell.angle_beta   90.00
_cell.angle_gamma   90.00
#
_symmetry.space_group_name_H-M   'P 1'
#
loop_
_entity.id
_entity.type
_entity.pdbx_description
1 polymer ?
#
loop_
_entity_poly.entity_id
_entity_poly.type
_entity_poly.pdbx_seq_one_letter_code
_entity_poly.pdbx_strand_id
1 'polypeptide(L)'
;NAWIWIDGILGLIKTYLVNLWHDGHIMGFVSNNKIHQLLQEKQAGTFLLHFSESHKDGAITFSWVDYDPQMNPHVYTPEPYTKKELETTPLPHIIQHYHLESKWDYRVPLVNLYPDKPKDTVFGCNKSQGIIARILQAQTEENLLPQSQIYIHVFHRQDGKMRGSPHTP
;
A
#
# COMPACT_ATOMS: atom_id res chain seq x y z
N ASN A 1 23.35 -1.60 -4.45
CA ASN A 1 23.05 -1.60 -5.89
C ASN A 1 21.70 -0.91 -6.07
N ALA A 2 21.69 0.30 -6.64
CA ALA A 2 20.47 1.09 -6.79
C ALA A 2 19.41 0.41 -7.66
N TRP A 3 19.82 -0.41 -8.64
CA TRP A 3 18.90 -1.13 -9.52
C TRP A 3 18.03 -2.14 -8.80
N ILE A 4 18.59 -2.93 -7.88
CA ILE A 4 17.83 -3.91 -7.10
C ILE A 4 16.75 -3.23 -6.27
N TRP A 5 17.10 -2.07 -5.69
CA TRP A 5 16.15 -1.27 -4.92
C TRP A 5 15.02 -0.71 -5.79
N ILE A 6 15.33 -0.15 -6.97
CA ILE A 6 14.32 0.33 -7.92
C ILE A 6 13.40 -0.82 -8.33
N ASP A 7 13.95 -1.99 -8.67
CA ASP A 7 13.18 -3.17 -9.04
C ASP A 7 12.25 -3.63 -7.90
N GLY A 8 12.75 -3.58 -6.65
CA GLY A 8 11.95 -3.84 -5.44
C GLY A 8 10.76 -2.89 -5.32
N ILE A 9 10.99 -1.58 -5.48
CA ILE A 9 9.93 -0.55 -5.45
C ILE A 9 8.92 -0.76 -6.58
N LEU A 10 9.38 -1.05 -7.80
CA LEU A 10 8.48 -1.33 -8.92
C LEU A 10 7.63 -2.58 -8.67
N GLY A 11 8.20 -3.63 -8.06
CA GLY A 11 7.46 -4.82 -7.63
C GLY A 11 6.39 -4.51 -6.59
N LEU A 12 6.73 -3.66 -5.61
CA LEU A 12 5.81 -3.20 -4.57
C LEU A 12 4.62 -2.43 -5.17
N ILE A 13 4.90 -1.49 -6.08
CA ILE A 13 3.87 -0.68 -6.76
C ILE A 13 2.92 -1.58 -7.55
N LYS A 14 3.46 -2.40 -8.45
CA LYS A 14 2.67 -3.24 -9.36
C LYS A 14 1.75 -4.20 -8.62
N THR A 15 2.18 -4.70 -7.46
CA THR A 15 1.47 -5.77 -6.75
C THR A 15 0.51 -5.22 -5.69
N TYR A 16 0.91 -4.21 -4.92
CA TYR A 16 0.15 -3.77 -3.72
C TYR A 16 -0.34 -2.33 -3.78
N LEU A 17 0.34 -1.45 -4.53
CA LEU A 17 0.13 0.00 -4.40
C LEU A 17 -0.38 0.67 -5.67
N VAL A 18 -0.72 -0.11 -6.72
CA VAL A 18 -1.05 0.43 -8.06
C VAL A 18 -2.13 1.51 -8.00
N ASN A 19 -3.20 1.31 -7.23
CA ASN A 19 -4.29 2.28 -7.11
C ASN A 19 -3.84 3.55 -6.36
N LEU A 20 -3.10 3.39 -5.26
CA LEU A 20 -2.61 4.53 -4.47
C LEU A 20 -1.58 5.36 -5.24
N TRP A 21 -0.74 4.69 -6.03
CA TRP A 21 0.23 5.33 -6.91
C TRP A 21 -0.47 6.08 -8.04
N HIS A 22 -1.40 5.42 -8.73
CA HIS A 22 -2.19 6.01 -9.82
C HIS A 22 -2.98 7.25 -9.37
N ASP A 23 -3.61 7.18 -8.20
CA ASP A 23 -4.41 8.27 -7.66
C ASP A 23 -3.58 9.44 -7.07
N GLY A 24 -2.24 9.35 -7.14
CA GLY A 24 -1.33 10.37 -6.62
C GLY A 24 -1.38 10.51 -5.10
N HIS A 25 -1.68 9.42 -4.38
CA HIS A 25 -1.67 9.39 -2.91
C HIS A 25 -0.29 9.06 -2.33
N ILE A 26 0.64 8.57 -3.16
CA ILE A 26 2.01 8.27 -2.76
C ILE A 26 2.94 9.35 -3.33
N MET A 27 3.67 10.03 -2.44
CA MET A 27 4.71 10.99 -2.86
C MET A 27 5.92 10.26 -3.44
N GLY A 28 6.22 9.06 -2.92
CA GLY A 28 7.20 8.15 -3.50
C GLY A 28 8.62 8.54 -3.11
N PHE A 29 9.39 9.07 -4.05
CA PHE A 29 10.81 9.36 -3.85
C PHE A 29 11.00 10.76 -3.29
N VAL A 30 11.31 10.85 -2.00
CA VAL A 30 11.54 12.12 -1.31
C VAL A 30 12.61 11.95 -0.24
N SER A 31 13.58 12.86 -0.19
CA SER A 31 14.64 12.81 0.80
C SER A 31 14.14 13.24 2.18
N ASN A 32 14.77 12.76 3.25
CA ASN A 32 14.41 13.14 4.62
C ASN A 32 14.34 14.66 4.82
N ASN A 33 15.34 15.41 4.33
CA ASN A 33 15.34 16.87 4.41
C ASN A 33 14.11 17.48 3.74
N LYS A 34 13.68 16.93 2.59
CA LYS A 34 12.50 17.42 1.88
C LYS A 34 11.20 17.05 2.61
N ILE A 35 11.11 15.85 3.21
CA ILE A 35 9.99 15.47 4.08
C ILE A 35 9.82 16.48 5.21
N HIS A 36 10.91 16.79 5.93
CA HIS A 36 10.90 17.79 7.00
C HIS A 36 10.39 19.15 6.51
N GLN A 37 10.93 19.65 5.39
CA GLN A 37 10.50 20.92 4.81
C GLN A 37 9.02 20.95 4.40
N LEU A 38 8.50 19.83 3.89
CA LEU A 38 7.10 19.74 3.45
C LEU A 38 6.12 19.68 4.61
N LEU A 39 6.52 19.12 5.75
CA LEU A 39 5.64 18.85 6.88
C LEU A 39 5.76 19.87 8.03
N GLN A 40 6.90 20.54 8.22
CA GLN A 40 7.16 21.41 9.38
C GLN A 40 6.14 22.56 9.58
N GLU A 41 5.51 23.02 8.51
CA GLU A 41 4.51 24.11 8.51
C GLU A 41 3.06 23.59 8.39
N LYS A 42 2.85 22.26 8.45
CA LYS A 42 1.54 21.64 8.30
C LYS A 42 0.89 21.37 9.63
N GLN A 43 -0.44 21.27 9.64
CA GLN A 43 -1.17 20.92 10.86
C GLN A 43 -0.72 19.56 11.41
N ALA A 44 -0.71 19.44 12.74
CA ALA A 44 -0.42 18.18 13.43
C ALA A 44 -1.23 17.03 12.82
N GLY A 45 -0.56 15.91 12.59
CA GLY A 45 -1.11 14.73 11.94
C GLY A 45 -1.23 14.79 10.41
N THR A 46 -0.70 15.84 9.77
CA THR A 46 -0.46 15.81 8.33
C THR A 46 0.67 14.84 8.00
N PHE A 47 0.45 13.94 7.06
CA PHE A 47 1.39 12.88 6.70
C PHE A 47 1.56 12.70 5.20
N LEU A 48 2.65 12.06 4.78
CA LEU A 48 2.88 11.67 3.38
C LEU A 48 3.42 10.24 3.30
N LEU A 49 3.09 9.54 2.22
CA LEU A 49 3.59 8.19 1.92
C LEU A 49 4.83 8.28 1.02
N HIS A 50 5.91 7.58 1.40
CA HIS A 50 7.18 7.60 0.67
C HIS A 50 7.91 6.26 0.73
N PHE A 51 8.83 6.05 -0.21
CA PHE A 51 9.61 4.81 -0.30
C PHE A 51 10.85 4.89 0.56
N SER A 52 11.12 3.82 1.31
CA SER A 52 12.34 3.70 2.09
C SER A 52 13.55 3.53 1.19
N GLU A 53 14.55 4.40 1.32
CA GLU A 53 15.82 4.31 0.59
C GLU A 53 16.75 3.21 1.13
N SER A 54 16.57 2.78 2.39
CA SER A 54 17.44 1.81 3.08
C SER A 54 17.06 0.34 2.89
N HIS A 55 15.89 0.03 2.31
CA HIS A 55 15.36 -1.33 2.23
C HIS A 55 15.60 -1.93 0.84
N LYS A 56 16.60 -2.82 0.72
CA LYS A 56 17.09 -3.35 -0.56
C LYS A 56 16.00 -3.92 -1.48
N ASP A 57 15.00 -4.60 -0.93
CA ASP A 57 13.92 -5.25 -1.70
C ASP A 57 12.69 -4.34 -1.87
N GLY A 58 12.82 -3.06 -1.51
CA GLY A 58 11.75 -2.07 -1.55
C GLY A 58 10.83 -2.14 -0.34
N ALA A 59 10.49 -0.98 0.20
CA ALA A 59 9.51 -0.82 1.26
C ALA A 59 8.86 0.56 1.19
N ILE A 60 7.64 0.67 1.70
CA ILE A 60 6.90 1.93 1.81
C ILE A 60 6.71 2.28 3.28
N THR A 61 6.85 3.55 3.62
CA THR A 61 6.51 4.06 4.95
C THR A 61 5.72 5.36 4.80
N PHE A 62 5.40 5.98 5.92
CA PHE A 62 4.84 7.31 5.97
C PHE A 62 5.56 8.13 7.02
N SER A 63 5.53 9.45 6.84
CA SER A 63 5.98 10.38 7.86
C SER A 63 4.88 11.36 8.19
N TRP A 64 4.73 11.72 9.46
CA TRP A 64 3.77 12.73 9.92
C TRP A 64 4.45 13.77 10.81
N VAL A 65 3.88 14.97 10.86
CA VAL A 65 4.29 16.01 11.81
C VAL A 65 3.42 15.98 13.05
N ASP A 66 4.04 16.14 14.22
CA ASP A 66 3.38 16.55 15.46
C ASP A 66 4.20 17.69 16.10
N TYR A 67 3.68 18.29 17.15
CA TYR A 67 4.30 19.43 17.81
C TYR A 67 4.54 19.14 19.29
N ASP A 68 5.71 19.53 19.79
CA ASP A 68 5.98 19.49 21.23
C ASP A 68 5.16 20.58 21.98
N PRO A 69 5.17 20.58 23.33
CA PRO A 69 4.47 21.62 24.11
C PRO A 69 4.98 23.05 23.87
N GLN A 70 6.14 23.22 23.24
CA GLN A 70 6.73 24.50 22.86
C GLN A 70 6.43 24.88 21.40
N MET A 71 5.57 24.10 20.70
CA MET A 71 5.20 24.27 19.29
C MET A 71 6.37 24.08 18.31
N ASN A 72 7.40 23.32 18.68
CA ASN A 72 8.42 22.90 17.73
C ASN A 72 7.93 21.68 16.93
N PRO A 73 8.08 21.67 15.59
CA PRO A 73 7.64 20.55 14.76
C PRO A 73 8.60 19.36 14.89
N HIS A 74 8.02 18.17 15.04
CA HIS A 74 8.72 16.89 14.97
C HIS A 74 8.11 16.01 13.90
N VAL A 75 8.96 15.49 13.02
CA VAL A 75 8.55 14.51 12.01
C VAL A 75 8.88 13.11 12.50
N TYR A 76 7.87 12.26 12.54
CA TYR A 76 7.98 10.87 12.93
C TYR A 76 7.86 9.98 11.70
N THR A 77 8.58 8.87 11.69
CA THR A 77 8.56 7.86 10.62
C THR A 77 8.67 6.49 11.28
N PRO A 78 7.69 5.58 11.09
CA PRO A 78 7.77 4.23 11.62
C PRO A 78 8.62 3.34 10.70
N GLU A 79 8.87 2.11 11.17
CA GLU A 79 9.51 1.08 10.36
C GLU A 79 8.77 0.88 9.02
N PRO A 80 9.49 0.81 7.89
CA PRO A 80 8.88 0.62 6.58
C PRO A 80 8.21 -0.74 6.39
N TYR A 81 7.09 -0.73 5.68
CA TYR A 81 6.34 -1.92 5.30
C TYR A 81 6.89 -2.52 4.01
N THR A 82 7.36 -3.74 4.11
CA THR A 82 7.87 -4.58 3.04
C THR A 82 6.73 -5.32 2.33
N LYS A 83 7.08 -5.98 1.21
CA LYS A 83 6.17 -6.89 0.50
C LYS A 83 5.46 -7.88 1.44
N LYS A 84 6.20 -8.50 2.36
CA LYS A 84 5.67 -9.51 3.28
C LYS A 84 4.56 -8.96 4.18
N GLU A 85 4.69 -7.71 4.63
CA GLU A 85 3.67 -7.08 5.47
C GLU A 85 2.46 -6.68 4.63
N LEU A 86 2.68 -6.16 3.43
CA LEU A 86 1.60 -5.77 2.52
C LEU A 86 0.79 -6.95 1.96
N GLU A 87 1.39 -8.15 1.92
CA GLU A 87 0.68 -9.40 1.60
C GLU A 87 -0.36 -9.77 2.66
N THR A 88 -0.06 -9.49 3.93
CA THR A 88 -0.97 -9.82 5.04
C THR A 88 -1.96 -8.69 5.32
N THR A 89 -1.52 -7.44 5.23
CA THR A 89 -2.33 -6.27 5.56
C THR A 89 -2.15 -5.18 4.50
N PRO A 90 -3.20 -4.85 3.72
CA PRO A 90 -3.12 -3.79 2.72
C PRO A 90 -2.78 -2.43 3.33
N LEU A 91 -1.97 -1.62 2.63
CA LEU A 91 -1.55 -0.31 3.11
C LEU A 91 -2.71 0.61 3.53
N PRO A 92 -3.85 0.71 2.80
CA PRO A 92 -4.99 1.50 3.26
C PRO A 92 -5.52 1.08 4.63
N HIS A 93 -5.53 -0.23 4.90
CA HIS A 93 -5.95 -0.75 6.20
C HIS A 93 -4.96 -0.39 7.30
N ILE A 94 -3.66 -0.49 7.03
CA ILE A 94 -2.60 -0.05 7.94
C ILE A 94 -2.78 1.43 8.31
N ILE A 95 -2.92 2.31 7.30
CA ILE A 95 -3.07 3.75 7.50
C ILE A 95 -4.35 4.09 8.29
N GLN A 96 -5.47 3.44 7.97
CA GLN A 96 -6.75 3.72 8.61
C GLN A 96 -6.71 3.42 10.12
N HIS A 97 -6.06 2.32 10.50
CA HIS A 97 -6.02 1.80 11.87
C HIS A 97 -4.71 2.11 12.59
N TYR A 98 -3.81 2.91 12.01
CA TYR A 98 -2.55 3.26 12.66
C TYR A 98 -2.83 4.10 13.91
N HIS A 99 -2.30 3.64 15.03
CA HIS A 99 -2.43 4.28 16.33
C HIS A 99 -1.12 4.12 17.10
N LEU A 100 -0.85 5.08 17.97
CA LEU A 100 0.26 5.00 18.91
C LEU A 100 -0.29 4.43 20.22
N GLU A 101 0.20 3.26 20.61
CA GLU A 101 -0.05 2.71 21.94
C GLU A 101 1.04 3.21 22.88
N SER A 102 0.65 4.00 23.87
CA SER A 102 1.48 4.25 25.04
C SER A 102 0.73 3.83 26.29
N LYS A 103 1.46 3.59 27.40
CA LYS A 103 0.91 3.14 28.68
C LYS A 103 -0.25 4.01 29.21
N TRP A 104 -0.40 5.24 28.71
CA TRP A 104 -1.36 6.22 29.21
C TRP A 104 -2.17 6.93 28.12
N ASP A 105 -1.93 6.64 26.84
CA ASP A 105 -2.51 7.41 25.75
C ASP A 105 -2.64 6.56 24.47
N TYR A 106 -3.85 6.54 23.91
CA TYR A 106 -4.19 5.97 22.60
C TYR A 106 -4.43 7.14 21.65
N ARG A 107 -3.48 7.40 20.74
CA ARG A 107 -3.58 8.49 19.77
C ARG A 107 -3.64 7.96 18.36
N VAL A 108 -4.50 8.57 17.54
CA VAL A 108 -4.54 8.38 16.08
C VAL A 108 -3.76 9.54 15.46
N PRO A 109 -2.47 9.36 15.12
CA PRO A 109 -1.64 10.49 14.69
C PRO A 109 -1.92 10.90 13.25
N LEU A 110 -2.52 10.05 12.42
CA LEU A 110 -2.72 10.32 11.00
C LEU A 110 -4.10 10.95 10.76
N VAL A 111 -4.09 12.20 10.28
CA VAL A 111 -5.30 13.02 10.09
C VAL A 111 -5.48 13.42 8.63
N ASN A 112 -4.47 14.04 8.02
CA ASN A 112 -4.53 14.54 6.64
C ASN A 112 -3.39 13.99 5.81
N LEU A 113 -3.69 13.38 4.66
CA LEU A 113 -2.69 13.12 3.64
C LEU A 113 -2.27 14.45 3.01
N TYR A 114 -0.97 14.66 2.88
CA TYR A 114 -0.38 15.86 2.31
C TYR A 114 -0.97 16.16 0.90
N PRO A 115 -1.26 17.44 0.59
CA PRO A 115 -1.05 18.60 1.46
C PRO A 115 -2.16 18.85 2.49
N ASP A 116 -3.38 18.38 2.26
CA ASP A 116 -4.59 18.75 3.00
C ASP A 116 -5.81 17.85 2.73
N LYS A 117 -5.59 16.59 2.33
CA LYS A 117 -6.68 15.63 2.04
C LYS A 117 -7.05 14.84 3.31
N PRO A 118 -8.28 14.89 3.82
CA PRO A 118 -8.67 14.12 4.99
C PRO A 118 -8.42 12.61 4.80
N LYS A 119 -7.78 11.95 5.79
CA LYS A 119 -7.41 10.53 5.74
C LYS A 119 -8.59 9.65 5.32
N ASP A 120 -9.74 9.84 5.94
CA ASP A 120 -10.92 8.99 5.72
C ASP A 120 -11.51 9.16 4.31
N THR A 121 -11.29 10.30 3.66
CA THR A 121 -11.69 10.50 2.25
C THR A 121 -10.81 9.69 1.30
N VAL A 122 -9.54 9.51 1.66
CA VAL A 122 -8.56 8.80 0.83
C VAL A 122 -8.60 7.29 1.10
N PHE A 123 -8.63 6.89 2.37
CA PHE A 123 -8.42 5.50 2.82
C PHE A 123 -9.66 4.83 3.46
N GLY A 124 -10.81 5.53 3.50
CA GLY A 124 -12.04 5.05 4.12
C GLY A 124 -12.58 3.72 3.58
N CYS A 125 -13.43 3.09 4.40
CA CYS A 125 -13.88 1.69 4.28
C CYS A 125 -14.51 1.31 2.92
N ASN A 126 -15.12 2.25 2.21
CA ASN A 126 -15.80 1.99 0.93
C ASN A 126 -14.83 1.56 -0.19
N LYS A 127 -13.52 1.82 -0.05
CA LYS A 127 -12.48 1.38 -1.01
C LYS A 127 -11.68 0.17 -0.51
N SER A 128 -11.58 -0.03 0.80
CA SER A 128 -10.74 -1.05 1.43
C SER A 128 -11.44 -2.39 1.65
N GLN A 129 -12.77 -2.42 1.83
CA GLN A 129 -13.54 -3.67 1.97
C GLN A 129 -13.47 -4.56 0.73
N GLY A 130 -13.43 -3.99 -0.47
CA GLY A 130 -13.28 -4.76 -1.71
C GLY A 130 -11.90 -5.42 -1.85
N ILE A 131 -10.85 -4.86 -1.23
CA ILE A 131 -9.49 -5.41 -1.31
C ILE A 131 -9.30 -6.53 -0.28
N ILE A 132 -9.74 -6.33 0.96
CA ILE A 132 -9.66 -7.36 2.00
C ILE A 132 -10.55 -8.55 1.63
N ALA A 133 -11.76 -8.31 1.14
CA ALA A 133 -12.62 -9.39 0.65
C ALA A 133 -11.96 -10.18 -0.50
N ARG A 134 -11.27 -9.50 -1.43
CA ARG A 134 -10.55 -10.16 -2.54
C ARG A 134 -9.32 -10.95 -2.09
N ILE A 135 -8.57 -10.46 -1.11
CA ILE A 135 -7.41 -11.16 -0.55
C ILE A 135 -7.86 -12.39 0.23
N LEU A 136 -8.87 -12.23 1.11
CA LEU A 136 -9.46 -13.35 1.84
C LEU A 136 -10.09 -14.37 0.89
N GLN A 137 -10.77 -13.91 -0.17
CA GLN A 137 -11.33 -14.80 -1.20
C GLN A 137 -10.23 -15.54 -1.97
N ALA A 138 -9.15 -14.87 -2.39
CA ALA A 138 -8.02 -15.51 -3.05
C ALA A 138 -7.30 -16.54 -2.14
N GLN A 139 -7.16 -16.24 -0.85
CA GLN A 139 -6.59 -17.15 0.15
C GLN A 139 -7.51 -18.33 0.51
N THR A 140 -8.84 -18.16 0.34
CA THR A 140 -9.83 -19.22 0.54
C THR A 140 -9.94 -20.14 -0.68
N GLU A 141 -9.85 -19.58 -1.88
CA GLU A 141 -9.92 -20.32 -3.15
C GLU A 141 -8.62 -21.12 -3.44
N GLU A 142 -7.45 -20.67 -2.98
CA GLU A 142 -6.18 -21.41 -3.08
C GLU A 142 -6.18 -22.74 -2.30
N ASN A 143 -7.10 -22.92 -1.35
CA ASN A 143 -7.21 -24.14 -0.53
C ASN A 143 -8.23 -25.17 -1.07
N LEU A 144 -8.87 -24.95 -2.22
CA LEU A 144 -9.96 -25.83 -2.69
C LEU A 144 -9.88 -26.32 -4.14
N LEU A 145 -8.82 -26.00 -4.90
CA LEU A 145 -8.69 -26.53 -6.26
C LEU A 145 -7.44 -27.42 -6.38
N PRO A 146 -7.59 -28.73 -6.69
CA PRO A 146 -6.44 -29.56 -7.02
C PRO A 146 -5.75 -28.97 -8.26
N GLN A 147 -4.41 -28.91 -8.22
CA GLN A 147 -3.54 -28.25 -9.20
C GLN A 147 -3.79 -28.66 -10.67
N SER A 148 -4.53 -29.74 -10.92
CA SER A 148 -4.95 -30.19 -12.25
C SER A 148 -6.02 -29.34 -12.92
N GLN A 149 -6.81 -28.53 -12.19
CA GLN A 149 -7.86 -27.69 -12.80
C GLN A 149 -7.37 -26.31 -13.28
N ILE A 150 -6.24 -25.83 -12.77
CA ILE A 150 -5.68 -24.52 -13.14
C ILE A 150 -5.19 -24.52 -14.61
N TYR A 151 -4.73 -25.67 -15.11
CA TYR A 151 -4.27 -25.78 -16.50
C TYR A 151 -5.41 -25.64 -17.52
N ILE A 152 -6.63 -26.11 -17.24
CA ILE A 152 -7.72 -26.12 -18.24
C ILE A 152 -8.29 -24.70 -18.47
N HIS A 153 -8.29 -23.84 -17.45
CA HIS A 153 -8.84 -22.48 -17.57
C HIS A 153 -7.88 -21.47 -18.22
N VAL A 154 -6.57 -21.75 -18.25
CA VAL A 154 -5.58 -20.85 -18.84
C VAL A 154 -5.51 -21.01 -20.37
N PHE A 155 -5.72 -22.22 -20.91
CA PHE A 155 -5.64 -22.46 -22.36
C PHE A 155 -6.93 -22.13 -23.13
N HIS A 156 -8.07 -21.93 -22.47
CA HIS A 156 -9.34 -21.70 -23.16
C HIS A 156 -9.66 -20.24 -23.51
N ARG A 157 -8.77 -19.28 -23.17
CA ARG A 157 -8.99 -17.84 -23.39
C ARG A 157 -8.10 -17.21 -24.47
N GLN A 158 -7.28 -17.99 -25.15
CA GLN A 158 -6.70 -17.61 -26.43
C GLN A 158 -7.42 -18.37 -27.54
N ASP A 159 -7.71 -17.67 -28.63
CA ASP A 159 -8.23 -18.18 -29.90
C ASP A 159 -9.76 -18.24 -30.07
N GLY A 160 -10.35 -17.03 -30.14
CA GLY A 160 -11.53 -16.85 -30.98
C GLY A 160 -11.19 -17.07 -32.46
N LYS A 161 -11.48 -18.25 -33.02
CA LYS A 161 -11.72 -18.43 -34.45
C LYS A 161 -12.66 -19.61 -34.75
N MET A 162 -13.74 -19.29 -35.45
CA MET A 162 -14.78 -20.21 -35.94
C MET A 162 -14.25 -21.22 -36.97
N ARG A 163 -14.57 -22.51 -36.81
CA ARG A 163 -15.24 -23.40 -37.81
C ARG A 163 -15.05 -24.90 -37.51
N GLY A 164 -16.16 -25.63 -37.63
CA GLY A 164 -16.18 -27.02 -38.12
C GLY A 164 -16.30 -28.13 -37.06
N SER A 165 -17.52 -28.62 -36.85
CA SER A 165 -17.75 -30.08 -36.71
C SER A 165 -17.57 -30.73 -38.10
N PRO A 166 -17.22 -32.03 -38.26
CA PRO A 166 -17.70 -33.11 -37.39
C PRO A 166 -16.77 -34.33 -37.14
N HIS A 167 -17.24 -35.15 -36.20
CA HIS A 167 -17.02 -36.59 -35.99
C HIS A 167 -15.63 -37.16 -35.62
N THR A 168 -15.61 -37.84 -34.46
CA THR A 168 -14.83 -39.05 -34.18
C THR A 168 -15.63 -40.30 -34.59
N PRO A 169 -14.99 -41.48 -34.63
CA PRO A 169 -13.76 -41.88 -35.32
C PRO A 169 -14.03 -42.41 -36.74
#